data_AF-A0A661BKN1-F1
#
_entry.id   AF-A0A661BKN1-F1
#
_cell.length_a   1.000
_cell.length_b   1.000
_cell.length_c   1.000
_cell.angle_alpha   90.00
_cell.angle_beta   90.00
_cell.angle_gamma   90.00
#
_symmetry.space_group_name_H-M   'P 1'
#
loop_
_entity.id
_entity.type
_entity.pdbx_description
1 polymer ?
#
loop_
_entity_poly.entity_id
_entity_poly.type
_entity_poly.pdbx_seq_one_letter_code
_entity_poly.pdbx_strand_id
1 'polypeptide(L)'
;MHFSLHITSNYTIYIKLTIILIVAVVGLLLAGCSESQPQAPKGATQARAASSVPARWYAAEHVTKGGQFYAQFCASCHGVAGQGAFNWKQRGADCKFPPPPLNGNAHTWHHPSRVLIKIIKEGSPGGLGNMPPWGQVLKDGDIAAVIAWFQNEWPDPVYAAWYQREMKSRGQN
;
A
#
# COMPACT_ATOMS: atom_id res chain seq x y z
N MET A 1 -88.91 -13.68 -32.80
CA MET A 1 -88.35 -13.53 -31.44
C MET A 1 -87.16 -14.48 -31.30
N HIS A 2 -86.05 -13.98 -30.74
CA HIS A 2 -84.81 -14.65 -30.34
C HIS A 2 -83.80 -15.14 -31.41
N PHE A 3 -82.85 -14.24 -31.67
CA PHE A 3 -81.49 -14.44 -32.18
C PHE A 3 -80.57 -14.93 -31.04
N SER A 4 -79.47 -15.62 -31.39
CA SER A 4 -78.19 -15.77 -30.66
C SER A 4 -77.86 -17.15 -30.07
N LEU A 5 -77.13 -17.98 -30.84
CA LEU A 5 -76.37 -19.13 -30.34
C LEU A 5 -75.14 -19.43 -31.23
N HIS A 6 -74.26 -18.44 -31.41
CA HIS A 6 -72.94 -18.64 -32.04
C HIS A 6 -71.77 -17.94 -31.30
N ILE A 7 -71.95 -17.56 -30.03
CA ILE A 7 -70.94 -16.81 -29.25
C ILE A 7 -69.96 -17.74 -28.48
N THR A 8 -70.25 -19.04 -28.35
CA THR A 8 -69.45 -19.95 -27.48
C THR A 8 -68.17 -20.51 -28.12
N SER A 9 -68.09 -20.59 -29.45
CA SER A 9 -66.94 -21.21 -30.12
C SER A 9 -65.70 -20.32 -30.11
N ASN A 10 -65.85 -19.04 -30.48
CA ASN A 10 -64.72 -18.11 -30.55
C ASN A 10 -64.16 -17.79 -29.15
N TYR A 11 -65.01 -17.70 -28.12
CA TYR A 11 -64.56 -17.46 -26.75
C TYR A 11 -63.66 -18.58 -26.21
N THR A 12 -63.98 -19.83 -26.55
CA THR A 12 -63.17 -21.00 -26.16
C THR A 12 -61.81 -21.01 -26.87
N ILE A 13 -61.74 -20.52 -28.11
CA ILE A 13 -60.49 -20.41 -28.87
C ILE A 13 -59.58 -19.32 -28.29
N TYR A 14 -60.12 -18.15 -27.95
CA TYR A 14 -59.35 -17.06 -27.32
C TYR A 14 -58.83 -17.45 -25.93
N ILE A 15 -59.61 -18.20 -25.14
CA ILE A 15 -59.17 -18.72 -23.84
C ILE A 15 -58.01 -19.70 -24.01
N LYS A 16 -58.09 -20.65 -24.95
CA LYS A 16 -57.00 -21.61 -25.22
C LYS A 16 -55.72 -20.93 -25.70
N LEU A 17 -55.83 -19.95 -26.61
CA LEU A 17 -54.68 -19.19 -27.10
C LEU A 17 -54.03 -18.34 -26.01
N THR A 18 -54.84 -17.72 -25.14
CA THR A 18 -54.33 -16.91 -24.02
C THR A 18 -53.64 -17.77 -22.96
N ILE A 19 -54.18 -18.96 -22.66
CA ILE A 19 -53.54 -19.92 -21.73
C ILE A 19 -52.20 -20.41 -22.29
N ILE A 20 -52.12 -20.74 -23.59
CA ILE A 20 -50.86 -21.18 -24.22
C ILE A 20 -49.79 -20.06 -24.17
N LEU A 21 -50.19 -18.81 -24.42
CA LEU A 21 -49.29 -17.66 -24.36
C LEU A 21 -48.79 -17.38 -22.93
N ILE A 22 -49.66 -17.51 -21.92
CA ILE A 22 -49.29 -17.33 -20.51
C ILE A 22 -48.33 -18.44 -20.06
N VAL A 23 -48.56 -19.70 -20.44
CA VAL A 23 -47.65 -20.82 -20.11
C VAL A 23 -46.27 -20.63 -20.76
N ALA A 24 -46.21 -20.16 -22.01
CA ALA A 24 -44.96 -19.89 -22.70
C ALA A 24 -44.13 -18.75 -22.06
N VAL A 25 -44.80 -17.70 -21.57
CA VAL A 25 -44.13 -16.56 -20.91
C VAL A 25 -43.65 -16.94 -19.50
N VAL A 26 -44.41 -17.76 -18.76
CA VAL A 26 -43.98 -18.26 -17.43
C VAL A 26 -42.81 -19.26 -17.56
N GLY A 27 -42.78 -20.07 -18.63
CA GLY A 27 -41.67 -20.98 -18.92
C GLY A 27 -40.33 -20.28 -19.17
N LEU A 28 -40.33 -19.06 -19.74
CA LEU A 28 -39.12 -18.28 -19.99
C LEU A 28 -38.54 -17.58 -18.75
N LEU A 29 -39.29 -17.50 -17.64
CA LEU A 29 -38.85 -16.83 -16.41
C LEU A 29 -38.25 -17.80 -15.37
N LEU A 30 -38.22 -19.11 -15.63
CA LEU A 30 -37.63 -20.12 -14.74
C LEU A 30 -36.29 -20.70 -15.23
N ALA A 31 -35.67 -20.14 -16.27
CA ALA A 31 -34.30 -20.48 -16.69
C ALA A 31 -33.24 -19.68 -15.89
N GLY A 32 -33.45 -19.57 -14.57
CA GLY A 32 -32.64 -18.77 -13.65
C GLY A 32 -32.27 -19.52 -12.37
N CYS A 33 -31.93 -20.81 -12.48
CA CYS A 33 -31.25 -21.53 -11.41
C CYS A 33 -29.86 -21.89 -11.92
N SER A 34 -28.87 -21.07 -11.54
CA SER A 34 -27.47 -21.40 -11.73
C SER A 34 -27.15 -22.65 -10.92
N GLU A 35 -26.80 -23.72 -11.63
CA GLU A 35 -26.32 -24.98 -11.06
C GLU A 35 -25.18 -24.70 -10.06
N SER A 36 -25.36 -25.09 -8.81
CA SER A 36 -24.27 -25.13 -7.84
C SER A 36 -23.27 -26.19 -8.28
N GLN A 37 -22.06 -25.77 -8.67
CA GLN A 37 -21.00 -26.71 -9.01
C GLN A 37 -20.68 -27.64 -7.84
N PRO A 38 -20.62 -28.97 -8.08
CA PRO A 38 -20.12 -29.93 -7.10
C PRO A 38 -18.65 -29.67 -6.77
N GLN A 39 -18.34 -29.53 -5.48
CA GLN A 39 -16.98 -29.53 -4.94
C GLN A 39 -16.24 -30.82 -5.33
N ALA A 40 -15.15 -30.67 -6.08
CA ALA A 40 -14.09 -31.67 -6.23
C ALA A 40 -12.93 -31.38 -5.24
N PRO A 41 -12.08 -32.36 -4.93
CA PRO A 41 -11.54 -32.60 -3.60
C PRO A 41 -10.33 -31.72 -3.23
N LYS A 42 -10.08 -31.65 -1.92
CA LYS A 42 -8.94 -31.05 -1.22
C LYS A 42 -7.60 -31.34 -1.92
N GLY A 43 -7.14 -30.39 -2.73
CA GLY A 43 -5.76 -30.26 -3.20
C GLY A 43 -5.31 -28.84 -2.92
N ALA A 44 -4.67 -28.65 -1.77
CA ALA A 44 -4.20 -27.36 -1.31
C ALA A 44 -3.12 -26.81 -2.25
N THR A 45 -3.48 -25.83 -3.06
CA THR A 45 -2.66 -24.64 -3.31
C THR A 45 -3.56 -23.48 -3.67
N GLN A 46 -4.40 -23.05 -2.71
CA GLN A 46 -4.56 -21.62 -2.52
C GLN A 46 -3.20 -21.12 -2.05
N ALA A 47 -2.33 -20.79 -3.02
CA ALA A 47 -1.21 -19.92 -2.73
C ALA A 47 -1.83 -18.63 -2.22
N ARG A 48 -1.79 -18.44 -0.90
CA ARG A 48 -1.94 -17.13 -0.26
C ARG A 48 -1.22 -16.14 -1.16
N ALA A 49 -1.91 -15.09 -1.58
CA ALA A 49 -1.28 -13.96 -2.25
C ALA A 49 0.01 -13.66 -1.49
N ALA A 50 1.15 -13.95 -2.10
CA ALA A 50 2.43 -13.56 -1.55
C ALA A 50 2.33 -12.05 -1.39
N SER A 51 2.42 -11.57 -0.15
CA SER A 51 2.60 -10.15 0.08
C SER A 51 3.92 -9.81 -0.59
N SER A 52 3.88 -9.31 -1.82
CA SER A 52 5.07 -9.04 -2.61
C SER A 52 5.65 -7.72 -2.14
N VAL A 53 6.22 -7.75 -0.94
CA VAL A 53 7.09 -6.69 -0.44
C VAL A 53 8.15 -6.48 -1.52
N PRO A 54 8.30 -5.25 -2.05
CA PRO A 54 9.31 -5.00 -3.07
C PRO A 54 10.69 -5.34 -2.51
N ALA A 55 11.56 -5.85 -3.39
CA ALA A 55 12.93 -6.14 -3.01
C ALA A 55 13.59 -4.90 -2.36
N ARG A 56 14.39 -5.15 -1.32
CA ARG A 56 15.22 -4.10 -0.73
C ARG A 56 16.23 -3.65 -1.78
N TRP A 57 16.40 -2.33 -1.98
CA TRP A 57 17.31 -1.81 -3.00
C TRP A 57 18.79 -1.97 -2.63
N TYR A 58 19.05 -2.32 -1.37
CA TYR A 58 20.37 -2.51 -0.78
C TYR A 58 20.65 -3.99 -0.49
N ALA A 59 21.94 -4.33 -0.45
CA ALA A 59 22.44 -5.62 0.02
C ALA A 59 22.87 -5.56 1.50
N ALA A 60 23.11 -6.72 2.12
CA ALA A 60 23.46 -6.82 3.55
C ALA A 60 24.77 -6.06 3.90
N GLU A 61 25.69 -5.97 2.95
CA GLU A 61 26.95 -5.23 3.10
C GLU A 61 26.70 -3.73 3.27
N HIS A 62 25.69 -3.18 2.58
CA HIS A 62 25.29 -1.78 2.72
C HIS A 62 24.72 -1.52 4.11
N VAL A 63 23.91 -2.43 4.64
CA VAL A 63 23.34 -2.32 6.00
C VAL A 63 24.47 -2.36 7.03
N THR A 64 25.42 -3.30 6.90
CA THR A 64 26.55 -3.43 7.81
C THR A 64 27.43 -2.17 7.82
N LYS A 65 27.82 -1.69 6.63
CA LYS A 65 28.59 -0.46 6.46
C LYS A 65 27.82 0.77 6.97
N GLY A 66 26.54 0.85 6.64
CA GLY A 66 25.63 1.91 7.07
C GLY A 66 25.50 2.00 8.58
N GLY A 67 25.45 0.86 9.27
CA GLY A 67 25.38 0.79 10.72
C GLY A 67 26.59 1.38 11.42
N GLN A 68 27.79 1.22 10.85
CA GLN A 68 29.02 1.84 11.37
C GLN A 68 28.94 3.37 11.32
N PHE A 69 28.55 3.91 10.17
CA PHE A 69 28.36 5.35 10.01
C PHE A 69 27.20 5.89 10.85
N TYR A 70 26.10 5.14 10.93
CA TYR A 70 24.96 5.51 11.75
C TYR A 70 25.34 5.61 13.23
N ALA A 71 26.07 4.63 13.75
CA ALA A 71 26.56 4.63 15.12
C ALA A 71 27.46 5.85 15.40
N GLN A 72 28.33 6.20 14.46
CA GLN A 72 29.28 7.30 14.62
C GLN A 72 28.63 8.69 14.49
N PHE A 73 27.69 8.87 13.55
CA PHE A 73 27.23 10.20 13.15
C PHE A 73 25.76 10.49 13.49
N CYS A 74 24.95 9.48 13.80
CA CYS A 74 23.49 9.62 13.88
C CYS A 74 22.91 9.17 15.23
N ALA A 75 23.44 8.07 15.79
CA ALA A 75 22.84 7.38 16.93
C ALA A 75 22.81 8.23 18.22
N SER A 76 23.74 9.17 18.38
CA SER A 76 23.76 10.07 19.55
C SER A 76 22.50 10.95 19.67
N CYS A 77 21.84 11.24 18.55
CA CYS A 77 20.60 12.02 18.51
C CYS A 77 19.39 11.15 18.16
N HIS A 78 19.48 10.30 17.14
CA HIS A 78 18.36 9.49 16.67
C HIS A 78 18.19 8.16 17.43
N GLY A 79 19.08 7.86 18.38
CA GLY A 79 19.08 6.61 19.15
C GLY A 79 19.67 5.43 18.38
N VAL A 80 20.16 4.42 19.11
CA VAL A 80 20.89 3.27 18.52
C VAL A 80 20.09 2.46 17.50
N ALA A 81 18.76 2.45 17.60
CA ALA A 81 17.85 1.75 16.71
C ALA A 81 16.94 2.73 15.93
N GLY A 82 17.35 4.00 15.79
CA GLY A 82 16.54 5.00 15.09
C GLY A 82 15.21 5.32 15.76
N GLN A 83 15.07 5.10 17.07
CA GLN A 83 13.82 5.36 17.81
C GLN A 83 13.52 6.86 18.00
N GLY A 84 14.49 7.74 17.77
CA GLY A 84 14.36 9.19 17.95
C GLY A 84 14.14 9.62 19.39
N ALA A 85 13.93 10.91 19.58
CA ALA A 85 13.52 11.47 20.88
C ALA A 85 12.02 11.23 21.12
N PHE A 86 11.62 10.95 22.37
CA PHE A 86 10.20 10.70 22.71
C PHE A 86 9.27 11.89 22.36
N ASN A 87 9.75 13.11 22.56
CA ASN A 87 9.01 14.35 22.32
C ASN A 87 9.28 14.97 20.93
N TRP A 88 9.69 14.18 19.92
CA TRP A 88 10.09 14.68 18.59
C TRP A 88 9.07 15.56 17.85
N LYS A 89 7.78 15.51 18.25
CA LYS A 89 6.71 16.35 17.69
C LYS A 89 6.59 17.73 18.36
N GLN A 90 7.29 17.98 19.46
CA GLN A 90 7.20 19.21 20.24
C GLN A 90 8.52 19.99 20.11
N ARG A 91 8.43 21.29 19.83
CA ARG A 91 9.62 22.15 19.78
C ARG A 91 10.22 22.29 21.18
N GLY A 92 11.55 22.27 21.25
CA GLY A 92 12.30 22.54 22.47
C GLY A 92 12.38 24.02 22.82
N ALA A 93 13.15 24.34 23.85
CA ALA A 93 13.40 25.72 24.29
C ALA A 93 14.13 26.58 23.24
N ASP A 94 14.86 25.94 22.33
CA ASP A 94 15.50 26.55 21.17
C ASP A 94 14.54 26.74 19.97
N CYS A 95 13.25 26.49 20.18
CA CYS A 95 12.20 26.51 19.16
C CYS A 95 12.43 25.51 18.01
N LYS A 96 13.25 24.47 18.18
CA LYS A 96 13.52 23.45 17.16
C LYS A 96 12.92 22.10 17.50
N PHE A 97 12.66 21.28 16.49
CA PHE A 97 12.19 19.92 16.67
C PHE A 97 13.35 19.00 17.08
N PRO A 98 13.16 18.16 18.11
CA PRO A 98 14.07 17.07 18.44
C PRO A 98 14.16 16.04 17.29
N PRO A 99 15.20 15.18 17.29
CA PRO A 99 15.41 14.19 16.23
C PRO A 99 14.23 13.22 16.12
N PRO A 100 13.56 13.11 14.94
CA PRO A 100 12.46 12.18 14.76
C PRO A 100 12.94 10.72 14.67
N PRO A 101 12.05 9.75 14.93
CA PRO A 101 12.31 8.35 14.66
C PRO A 101 12.66 8.12 13.18
N LEU A 102 13.70 7.34 12.92
CA LEU A 102 14.15 6.92 11.59
C LEU A 102 13.82 5.46 11.28
N ASN A 103 13.35 4.69 12.26
CA ASN A 103 13.03 3.25 12.15
C ASN A 103 11.63 2.94 11.59
N GLY A 104 10.99 3.91 10.94
CA GLY A 104 9.69 3.70 10.28
C GLY A 104 8.48 4.02 11.16
N ASN A 105 8.67 4.39 12.43
CA ASN A 105 7.59 4.84 13.33
C ASN A 105 7.19 6.34 13.15
N ALA A 106 7.84 7.06 12.23
CA ALA A 106 7.55 8.46 11.92
C ALA A 106 7.49 8.70 10.40
N HIS A 107 7.58 9.95 9.97
CA HIS A 107 7.27 10.35 8.60
C HIS A 107 8.43 10.19 7.60
N THR A 108 9.57 9.61 8.01
CA THR A 108 10.76 9.45 7.14
C THR A 108 10.46 8.74 5.82
N TRP A 109 9.55 7.76 5.83
CA TRP A 109 9.12 7.01 4.64
C TRP A 109 8.39 7.86 3.59
N HIS A 110 7.95 9.07 3.92
CA HIS A 110 7.35 9.99 2.93
C HIS A 110 8.39 10.62 2.00
N HIS A 111 9.67 10.55 2.33
CA HIS A 111 10.75 11.22 1.59
C HIS A 111 11.45 10.23 0.65
N PRO A 112 11.50 10.49 -0.67
CA PRO A 112 12.31 9.69 -1.59
C PRO A 112 13.80 9.87 -1.31
N SER A 113 14.62 8.93 -1.79
CA SER A 113 16.06 8.83 -1.55
C SER A 113 16.79 10.15 -1.81
N ARG A 114 16.46 10.84 -2.91
CA ARG A 114 17.06 12.15 -3.25
C ARG A 114 16.86 13.21 -2.15
N VAL A 115 15.70 13.19 -1.48
CA VAL A 115 15.37 14.11 -0.39
C VAL A 115 16.10 13.69 0.88
N LEU A 116 16.13 12.39 1.19
CA LEU A 116 16.87 11.86 2.34
C LEU A 116 18.37 12.18 2.23
N ILE A 117 18.97 11.95 1.06
CA ILE A 117 20.37 12.29 0.77
C ILE A 117 20.60 13.79 0.97
N LYS A 118 19.72 14.64 0.42
CA LYS A 118 19.82 16.09 0.58
C LYS A 118 19.79 16.51 2.05
N ILE A 119 18.85 15.99 2.84
CA ILE A 119 18.74 16.27 4.29
C ILE A 119 20.01 15.84 5.02
N ILE A 120 20.59 14.68 4.70
CA ILE A 120 21.84 14.24 5.33
C ILE A 120 23.01 15.15 4.93
N LYS A 121 23.09 15.57 3.67
CA LYS A 121 24.16 16.44 3.18
C LYS A 121 24.09 17.85 3.77
N GLU A 122 22.89 18.41 3.87
CA GLU A 122 22.65 19.82 4.21
C GLU A 122 22.22 20.03 5.67
N GLY A 123 21.87 18.98 6.40
CA GLY A 123 21.37 19.05 7.76
C GLY A 123 19.86 19.35 7.83
N SER A 124 19.41 19.78 9.01
CA SER A 124 17.98 20.03 9.25
C SER A 124 17.42 21.11 8.31
N PRO A 125 16.36 20.81 7.52
CA PRO A 125 15.81 21.77 6.57
C PRO A 125 15.22 22.99 7.28
N GLY A 126 15.50 24.18 6.72
CA GLY A 126 14.93 25.45 7.21
C GLY A 126 15.29 25.80 8.65
N GLY A 127 16.37 25.24 9.19
CA GLY A 127 16.77 25.45 10.59
C GLY A 127 15.77 24.92 11.63
N LEU A 128 14.84 24.05 11.20
CA LEU A 128 13.79 23.50 12.05
C LEU A 128 14.28 22.46 13.06
N GLY A 129 15.52 22.01 12.94
CA GLY A 129 16.16 21.01 13.79
C GLY A 129 17.65 21.32 13.98
N ASN A 130 18.33 20.46 14.73
CA ASN A 130 19.75 20.60 15.07
C ASN A 130 20.66 19.61 14.33
N MET A 131 20.15 18.85 13.37
CA MET A 131 20.97 17.91 12.60
C MET A 131 22.02 18.68 11.77
N PRO A 132 23.32 18.45 11.99
CA PRO A 132 24.37 19.13 11.24
C PRO A 132 24.48 18.60 9.81
N PRO A 133 25.07 19.38 8.88
CA PRO A 133 25.33 18.93 7.52
C PRO A 133 26.49 17.92 7.48
N TRP A 134 26.27 16.75 6.90
CA TRP A 134 27.29 15.71 6.78
C TRP A 134 27.93 15.61 5.40
N GLY A 135 27.54 16.45 4.44
CA GLY A 135 28.00 16.34 3.04
C GLY A 135 29.50 16.57 2.80
N GLN A 136 30.21 17.15 3.77
CA GLN A 136 31.68 17.31 3.74
C GLN A 136 32.43 16.18 4.46
N VAL A 137 31.70 15.31 5.17
CA VAL A 137 32.26 14.23 6.01
C VAL A 137 31.96 12.86 5.40
N LEU A 138 30.73 12.65 4.92
CA LEU A 138 30.27 11.41 4.33
C LEU A 138 30.19 11.53 2.80
N LYS A 139 30.72 10.54 2.09
CA LYS A 139 30.55 10.43 0.64
C LYS A 139 29.12 9.97 0.31
N ASP A 140 28.65 10.21 -0.91
CA ASP A 140 27.29 9.85 -1.33
C ASP A 140 26.98 8.35 -1.12
N GLY A 141 27.95 7.46 -1.35
CA GLY A 141 27.80 6.03 -1.08
C GLY A 141 27.70 5.67 0.41
N ASP A 142 28.34 6.46 1.28
CA ASP A 142 28.27 6.26 2.74
C ASP A 142 26.92 6.77 3.28
N ILE A 143 26.42 7.88 2.74
CA ILE A 143 25.07 8.39 3.01
C ILE A 143 24.02 7.38 2.55
N ALA A 144 24.16 6.82 1.35
CA ALA A 144 23.28 5.77 0.87
C ALA A 144 23.31 4.55 1.81
N ALA A 145 24.48 4.13 2.29
CA ALA A 145 24.59 3.04 3.25
C ALA A 145 23.87 3.36 4.58
N VAL A 146 23.98 4.59 5.11
CA VAL A 146 23.22 5.03 6.30
C VAL A 146 21.70 4.93 6.07
N ILE A 147 21.24 5.34 4.88
CA ILE A 147 19.81 5.20 4.50
C ILE A 147 19.40 3.74 4.46
N ALA A 148 20.20 2.87 3.83
CA ALA A 148 19.95 1.43 3.80
C ALA A 148 19.82 0.86 5.22
N TRP A 149 20.70 1.28 6.14
CA TRP A 149 20.67 0.84 7.53
C TRP A 149 19.36 1.20 8.23
N PHE A 150 18.93 2.48 8.25
CA PHE A 150 17.70 2.80 8.98
C PHE A 150 16.45 2.27 8.28
N GLN A 151 16.49 2.05 6.96
CA GLN A 151 15.41 1.40 6.23
C GLN A 151 15.34 -0.11 6.49
N ASN A 152 16.42 -0.73 6.97
CA ASN A 152 16.41 -2.12 7.40
C ASN A 152 15.58 -2.31 8.68
N GLU A 153 15.46 -1.26 9.50
CA GLU A 153 14.60 -1.24 10.69
C GLU A 153 13.10 -1.10 10.33
N TRP A 154 12.76 -0.83 9.05
CA TRP A 154 11.38 -0.56 8.67
C TRP A 154 10.58 -1.84 8.48
N PRO A 155 9.38 -1.93 9.09
CA PRO A 155 8.40 -2.96 8.76
C PRO A 155 8.11 -2.97 7.26
N ASP A 156 7.89 -4.16 6.71
CA ASP A 156 7.66 -4.36 5.28
C ASP A 156 6.57 -3.45 4.68
N PRO A 157 5.42 -3.18 5.34
CA PRO A 157 4.43 -2.25 4.81
C PRO A 157 4.95 -0.81 4.68
N VAL A 158 5.83 -0.37 5.59
CA VAL A 158 6.44 0.98 5.57
C VAL A 158 7.44 1.08 4.42
N TYR A 159 8.29 0.06 4.25
CA TYR A 159 9.22 0.02 3.12
C TYR A 159 8.49 -0.06 1.79
N ALA A 160 7.44 -0.87 1.67
CA ALA A 160 6.61 -0.94 0.47
C ALA A 160 5.99 0.43 0.14
N ALA A 161 5.45 1.14 1.13
CA ALA A 161 4.89 2.47 0.94
C ALA A 161 5.94 3.50 0.49
N TRP A 162 7.14 3.45 1.08
CA TRP A 162 8.27 4.27 0.62
C TRP A 162 8.69 3.93 -0.81
N TYR A 163 8.80 2.65 -1.16
CA TYR A 163 9.21 2.20 -2.49
C TYR A 163 8.27 2.76 -3.58
N GLN A 164 6.96 2.76 -3.32
CA GLN A 164 5.99 3.38 -4.24
C GLN A 164 6.23 4.89 -4.41
N ARG A 165 6.61 5.60 -3.34
CA ARG A 165 6.95 7.04 -3.43
C ARG A 165 8.26 7.27 -4.16
N GLU A 166 9.27 6.45 -3.89
CA GLU A 166 10.56 6.47 -4.59
C GLU A 166 10.35 6.33 -6.09
N MET A 167 9.62 5.30 -6.54
CA MET A 167 9.33 5.08 -7.96
C MET A 167 8.58 6.26 -8.60
N LYS A 168 7.57 6.80 -7.91
CA LYS A 168 6.85 7.99 -8.39
C LYS A 168 7.76 9.22 -8.54
N SER A 169 8.69 9.42 -7.61
CA SER A 169 9.62 10.56 -7.66
C SER A 169 10.61 10.48 -8.82
N ARG A 170 10.93 9.27 -9.31
CA ARG A 170 11.83 9.06 -10.46
C ARG A 170 11.16 9.35 -11.80
N GLY A 171 9.86 9.11 -11.91
CA GLY A 171 9.09 9.42 -13.13
C GLY A 171 8.70 10.89 -13.29
N GLN A 172 9.03 11.75 -12.32
CA GLN A 172 8.76 13.19 -12.33
C GLN A 172 10.00 14.04 -12.66
N ASN A 173 11.12 13.39 -13.01
CA ASN A 173 12.40 14.03 -13.29
C ASN A 173 12.74 14.00 -14.78
#